data_AF-C6X0H1-F1
#
_entry.id   AF-C6X0H1-F1
#
_cell.length_a   1.000
_cell.length_b   1.000
_cell.length_c   1.000
_cell.angle_alpha   90.00
_cell.angle_beta   90.00
_cell.angle_gamma   90.00
#
_symmetry.space_group_name_H-M   'P 1'
#
loop_
_entity.id
_entity.type
_entity.pdbx_description
1 polymer ?
#
loop_
_entity_poly.entity_id
_entity_poly.type
_entity_poly.pdbx_seq_one_letter_code
_entity_poly.pdbx_strand_id
1 'polypeptide(L)'
;MIKKLLFSCLLAAAAVPSAAQSLDATFGNGGTRIYNDLGSFYDAEVAADGKIILPGNYYANDVSALLVRFNTDGTLDTGFSGDGKYEINQFSDPNYYEEFYNARVLPDGKLLVMYYYEFDNGTTDFSSSKLMRFNANGTVDNTFNSPATTGGNYYESFEVLPNGKILAVGNNALHRLMPNGALDTSYGTNGVRPLNFEFWQIYVTPQGIFFQDYVENRMVKMPNEDSSVFTYYDVNSSFNYKLKHGFLYLQVYDGQEKIIKLDQTLQPVASFGSAGVFTVPVGMYFVLSEVQENGSILSVTRTYNPGTGNTAVDIVRINPNGTLDLTFGNQGTFTQNYDGEYWSYSFYHPTQKKLYVWNEIDNSMDMLVSRFNLPQEQLAVADSAAKTTVRVLQNPVSDILKLSAKLDNAQVYSAAGGKTAVEFSGDQVSVANLRTGLYLVSGKDAQGNTVTLKFVKN
;
A
#
# COMPACT_ATOMS: atom_id res chain seq x y z
N MET A 1 -43.76 35.72 -41.02
CA MET A 1 -43.88 34.61 -40.05
C MET A 1 -42.59 33.80 -40.07
N ILE A 2 -41.67 34.06 -39.13
CA ILE A 2 -40.42 33.30 -39.00
C ILE A 2 -40.65 32.25 -37.90
N LYS A 3 -40.72 30.97 -38.28
CA LYS A 3 -40.86 29.84 -37.35
C LYS A 3 -39.52 29.65 -36.62
N LYS A 4 -39.53 29.87 -35.30
CA LYS A 4 -38.43 29.49 -34.41
C LYS A 4 -38.40 27.95 -34.29
N LEU A 5 -37.32 27.34 -34.74
CA LEU A 5 -37.01 25.93 -34.47
C LEU A 5 -36.37 25.86 -33.07
N LEU A 6 -37.10 25.32 -32.09
CA LEU A 6 -36.54 24.93 -30.80
C LEU A 6 -35.92 23.55 -30.95
N PHE A 7 -34.59 23.48 -30.95
CA PHE A 7 -33.86 22.22 -30.75
C PHE A 7 -33.91 21.88 -29.26
N SER A 8 -34.82 20.98 -28.88
CA SER A 8 -34.77 20.34 -27.57
C SER A 8 -33.68 19.27 -27.61
N CYS A 9 -32.50 19.56 -27.04
CA CYS A 9 -31.53 18.52 -26.71
C CYS A 9 -32.14 17.63 -25.62
N LEU A 10 -32.61 16.45 -26.01
CA LEU A 10 -32.89 15.36 -25.08
C LEU A 10 -31.53 14.93 -24.50
N LEU A 11 -31.22 15.34 -23.27
CA LEU A 11 -30.20 14.65 -22.48
C LEU A 11 -30.76 13.26 -22.18
N ALA A 12 -30.41 12.28 -23.01
CA ALA A 12 -30.45 10.90 -22.57
C ALA A 12 -29.37 10.75 -21.50
N ALA A 13 -29.76 10.82 -20.22
CA ALA A 13 -28.95 10.24 -19.16
C ALA A 13 -28.90 8.75 -19.46
N ALA A 14 -27.85 8.31 -20.15
CA ALA A 14 -27.50 6.90 -20.17
C ALA A 14 -27.24 6.52 -18.71
N ALA A 15 -28.19 5.82 -18.09
CA ALA A 15 -27.93 5.10 -16.87
C ALA A 15 -26.82 4.10 -17.21
N VAL A 16 -25.58 4.45 -16.84
CA VAL A 16 -24.49 3.49 -16.84
C VAL A 16 -24.95 2.39 -15.89
N PRO A 17 -25.13 1.14 -16.34
CA PRO A 17 -25.41 0.07 -15.40
C PRO A 17 -24.28 0.09 -14.37
N SER A 18 -24.63 0.38 -13.11
CA SER A 18 -23.76 0.08 -11.99
C SER A 18 -23.40 -1.39 -12.14
N ALA A 19 -22.15 -1.68 -12.48
CA ALA A 19 -21.66 -3.04 -12.34
C ALA A 19 -21.72 -3.30 -10.83
N ALA A 20 -22.78 -4.00 -10.40
CA ALA A 20 -22.90 -4.40 -9.01
C ALA A 20 -21.58 -5.06 -8.61
N GLN A 21 -21.01 -4.59 -7.50
CA GLN A 21 -19.80 -5.16 -6.94
C GLN A 21 -19.96 -6.68 -6.86
N SER A 22 -18.95 -7.42 -7.32
CA SER A 22 -19.02 -8.87 -7.45
C SER A 22 -17.66 -9.53 -7.32
N LEU A 23 -17.68 -10.83 -7.03
CA LEU A 23 -16.53 -11.71 -7.23
C LEU A 23 -16.09 -11.67 -8.70
N ASP A 24 -14.79 -11.73 -8.92
CA ASP A 24 -14.19 -11.79 -10.24
C ASP A 24 -14.30 -13.21 -10.80
N ALA A 25 -15.38 -13.48 -11.56
CA ALA A 25 -15.65 -14.80 -12.14
C ALA A 25 -14.52 -15.37 -13.04
N THR A 26 -13.51 -14.58 -13.42
CA THR A 26 -12.32 -15.06 -14.15
C THR A 26 -11.26 -15.68 -13.24
N PHE A 27 -11.45 -15.63 -11.91
CA PHE A 27 -10.55 -16.23 -10.92
C PHE A 27 -11.10 -17.57 -10.44
N GLY A 28 -10.31 -18.64 -10.58
CA GLY A 28 -10.67 -19.95 -10.06
C GLY A 28 -12.07 -20.42 -10.48
N ASN A 29 -12.87 -20.84 -9.51
CA ASN A 29 -14.25 -21.27 -9.69
C ASN A 29 -15.21 -20.16 -9.26
N GLY A 30 -15.65 -19.33 -10.20
CA GLY A 30 -16.65 -18.27 -9.92
C GLY A 30 -16.12 -17.12 -9.05
N GLY A 31 -14.81 -16.92 -9.02
CA GLY A 31 -14.14 -15.85 -8.26
C GLY A 31 -13.48 -16.29 -6.97
N THR A 32 -13.52 -17.58 -6.68
CA THR A 32 -12.81 -18.17 -5.54
C THR A 32 -11.89 -19.31 -5.96
N ARG A 33 -10.86 -19.57 -5.16
CA ARG A 33 -9.97 -20.71 -5.31
C ARG A 33 -9.58 -21.22 -3.93
N ILE A 34 -9.68 -22.54 -3.74
CA ILE A 34 -9.18 -23.21 -2.55
C ILE A 34 -7.81 -23.80 -2.91
N TYR A 35 -6.82 -23.56 -2.05
CA TYR A 35 -5.54 -24.24 -2.08
C TYR A 35 -5.48 -25.13 -0.85
N ASN A 36 -5.37 -26.43 -1.07
CA ASN A 36 -5.26 -27.37 0.03
C ASN A 36 -3.80 -27.50 0.45
N ASP A 37 -3.57 -27.68 1.76
CA ASP A 37 -2.25 -27.93 2.34
C ASP A 37 -1.20 -26.91 1.85
N LEU A 38 -1.57 -25.63 1.81
CA LEU A 38 -0.67 -24.59 1.30
C LEU A 38 0.16 -23.95 2.40
N GLY A 39 -0.42 -23.76 3.60
CA GLY A 39 0.19 -23.04 4.71
C GLY A 39 -0.61 -21.81 5.15
N SER A 40 -0.12 -21.13 6.19
CA SER A 40 -0.65 -19.86 6.69
C SER A 40 0.23 -18.71 6.22
N PHE A 41 -0.34 -17.52 5.98
CA PHE A 41 0.36 -16.39 5.36
C PHE A 41 0.07 -15.07 6.06
N TYR A 42 1.11 -14.28 6.29
CA TYR A 42 1.06 -13.09 7.15
C TYR A 42 1.19 -11.76 6.42
N ASP A 43 1.69 -11.79 5.18
CA ASP A 43 1.89 -10.60 4.33
C ASP A 43 1.62 -10.96 2.86
N ALA A 44 1.49 -9.93 2.01
CA ALA A 44 1.44 -10.10 0.56
C ALA A 44 2.16 -8.97 -0.16
N GLU A 45 3.05 -9.36 -1.06
CA GLU A 45 3.77 -8.44 -1.91
C GLU A 45 3.46 -8.69 -3.38
N VAL A 46 3.41 -7.61 -4.16
CA VAL A 46 3.18 -7.67 -5.60
C VAL A 46 4.47 -7.34 -6.33
N ALA A 47 5.01 -8.32 -7.05
CA ALA A 47 6.18 -8.16 -7.89
C ALA A 47 5.87 -7.26 -9.11
N ALA A 48 6.92 -6.75 -9.76
CA ALA A 48 6.79 -5.84 -10.91
C ALA A 48 6.05 -6.46 -12.12
N ASP A 49 6.08 -7.79 -12.25
CA ASP A 49 5.33 -8.55 -13.27
C ASP A 49 3.87 -8.82 -12.87
N GLY A 50 3.43 -8.33 -11.71
CA GLY A 50 2.08 -8.52 -11.18
C GLY A 50 1.89 -9.89 -10.50
N LYS A 51 2.96 -10.64 -10.24
CA LYS A 51 2.85 -11.87 -9.45
C LYS A 51 2.77 -11.54 -7.96
N ILE A 52 2.14 -12.43 -7.21
CA ILE A 52 1.86 -12.25 -5.79
C ILE A 52 2.79 -13.18 -5.01
N ILE A 53 3.48 -12.63 -4.01
CA ILE A 53 4.39 -13.36 -3.12
C ILE A 53 3.78 -13.34 -1.73
N LEU A 54 3.63 -14.52 -1.12
CA LEU A 54 3.11 -14.70 0.23
C LEU A 54 4.18 -15.34 1.12
N PRO A 55 4.75 -14.60 2.08
CA PRO A 55 5.51 -15.17 3.18
C PRO A 55 4.60 -15.73 4.26
N GLY A 56 5.02 -16.84 4.85
CA GLY A 56 4.32 -17.47 5.95
C GLY A 56 5.03 -18.73 6.42
N ASN A 57 4.23 -19.72 6.77
CA ASN A 57 4.71 -21.00 7.25
C ASN A 57 3.82 -22.16 6.81
N TYR A 58 4.35 -23.36 7.02
CA TYR A 58 3.70 -24.61 6.69
C TYR A 58 3.82 -25.60 7.85
N TYR A 59 2.69 -26.13 8.28
CA TYR A 59 2.60 -27.14 9.33
C TYR A 59 2.26 -28.50 8.71
N ALA A 60 3.23 -29.41 8.67
CA ALA A 60 2.98 -30.80 8.32
C ALA A 60 3.29 -31.75 9.48
N ASN A 61 4.54 -31.76 9.95
CA ASN A 61 4.99 -32.52 11.13
C ASN A 61 5.87 -31.65 12.04
N ASP A 62 6.73 -30.86 11.41
CA ASP A 62 7.44 -29.71 12.00
C ASP A 62 6.94 -28.43 11.31
N VAL A 63 7.22 -27.26 11.90
CA VAL A 63 6.85 -25.97 11.31
C VAL A 63 7.99 -25.44 10.47
N SER A 64 7.73 -25.25 9.19
CA SER A 64 8.71 -24.77 8.22
C SER A 64 8.34 -23.38 7.73
N ALA A 65 9.34 -22.53 7.51
CA ALA A 65 9.12 -21.22 6.89
C ALA A 65 8.86 -21.40 5.39
N LEU A 66 7.82 -20.73 4.87
CA LEU A 66 7.33 -20.91 3.52
C LEU A 66 7.17 -19.57 2.78
N LEU A 67 7.67 -19.51 1.54
CA LEU A 67 7.36 -18.49 0.56
C LEU A 67 6.62 -19.12 -0.60
N VAL A 68 5.45 -18.59 -0.94
CA VAL A 68 4.69 -19.03 -2.12
C VAL A 68 4.60 -17.89 -3.12
N ARG A 69 4.75 -18.20 -4.42
CA ARG A 69 4.47 -17.25 -5.49
C ARG A 69 3.34 -17.72 -6.40
N PHE A 70 2.39 -16.81 -6.64
CA PHE A 70 1.28 -16.99 -7.56
C PHE A 70 1.41 -16.13 -8.80
N ASN A 71 0.97 -16.68 -9.92
CA ASN A 71 0.64 -15.93 -11.11
C ASN A 71 -0.59 -15.04 -10.86
N THR A 72 -0.75 -14.05 -11.74
CA THR A 72 -1.87 -13.11 -11.79
C THR A 72 -3.26 -13.76 -11.87
N ASP A 73 -3.35 -15.02 -12.29
CA ASP A 73 -4.58 -15.81 -12.40
C ASP A 73 -4.84 -16.71 -11.18
N GLY A 74 -3.95 -16.70 -10.18
CA GLY A 74 -4.00 -17.56 -8.99
C GLY A 74 -3.40 -18.94 -9.19
N THR A 75 -2.75 -19.25 -10.31
CA THR A 75 -1.97 -20.50 -10.42
C THR A 75 -0.62 -20.35 -9.74
N LEU A 76 -0.07 -21.42 -9.16
CA LEU A 76 1.30 -21.41 -8.62
C LEU A 76 2.29 -21.08 -9.74
N ASP A 77 3.24 -20.19 -9.47
CA ASP A 77 4.29 -19.86 -10.42
C ASP A 77 5.44 -20.86 -10.32
N THR A 78 5.38 -21.94 -11.09
CA THR A 78 6.43 -22.96 -11.17
C THR A 78 7.82 -22.44 -11.59
N GLY A 79 7.91 -21.20 -12.11
CA GLY A 79 9.20 -20.54 -12.33
C GLY A 79 9.88 -20.00 -11.06
N PHE A 80 9.19 -20.01 -9.92
CA PHE A 80 9.72 -19.66 -8.60
C PHE A 80 10.10 -20.94 -7.86
N SER A 81 11.38 -21.11 -7.56
CA SER A 81 11.92 -22.28 -6.84
C SER A 81 11.62 -23.66 -7.46
N GLY A 82 11.06 -23.72 -8.68
CA GLY A 82 10.79 -24.93 -9.46
C GLY A 82 9.34 -25.42 -9.39
N ASP A 83 8.62 -25.10 -8.32
CA ASP A 83 7.24 -25.55 -8.07
C ASP A 83 6.31 -24.43 -7.55
N GLY A 84 6.82 -23.21 -7.42
CA GLY A 84 6.09 -22.07 -6.87
C GLY A 84 6.30 -21.86 -5.37
N LYS A 85 7.10 -22.70 -4.71
CA LYS A 85 7.28 -22.69 -3.25
C LYS A 85 8.76 -22.71 -2.89
N TYR A 86 9.15 -21.89 -1.92
CA TYR A 86 10.42 -22.05 -1.22
C TYR A 86 10.12 -22.39 0.23
N GLU A 87 10.58 -23.55 0.68
CA GLU A 87 10.41 -24.02 2.05
C GLU A 87 11.78 -24.20 2.70
N ILE A 88 11.89 -23.81 3.96
CA ILE A 88 13.05 -24.08 4.79
C ILE A 88 12.60 -24.57 6.18
N ASN A 89 13.19 -25.69 6.58
CA ASN A 89 13.17 -26.22 7.92
C ASN A 89 14.65 -26.31 8.34
N GLN A 90 15.13 -25.25 8.99
CA GLN A 90 16.51 -25.14 9.42
C GLN A 90 16.78 -26.04 10.63
N PHE A 91 15.76 -26.32 11.44
CA PHE A 91 15.86 -27.05 12.69
C PHE A 91 15.00 -28.32 12.68
N SER A 92 15.65 -29.48 12.62
CA SER A 92 14.97 -30.78 12.66
C SER A 92 14.41 -31.18 14.03
N ASP A 93 14.07 -30.21 14.88
CA ASP A 93 13.57 -30.40 16.25
C ASP A 93 12.15 -29.78 16.33
N PRO A 94 11.13 -30.55 16.75
CA PRO A 94 9.73 -30.11 16.74
C PRO A 94 9.42 -28.98 17.74
N ASN A 95 10.36 -28.66 18.64
CA ASN A 95 10.26 -27.50 19.51
C ASN A 95 10.61 -26.19 18.80
N TYR A 96 11.09 -26.25 17.55
CA TYR A 96 11.28 -25.08 16.72
C TYR A 96 10.03 -24.74 15.92
N TYR A 97 9.75 -23.44 15.90
CA TYR A 97 8.75 -22.81 15.09
C TYR A 97 9.46 -21.87 14.10
N GLU A 98 9.26 -22.06 12.80
CA GLU A 98 9.92 -21.26 11.75
C GLU A 98 8.91 -20.62 10.82
N GLU A 99 9.10 -19.34 10.48
CA GLU A 99 8.23 -18.65 9.53
C GLU A 99 8.92 -17.51 8.78
N PHE A 100 8.33 -17.14 7.64
CA PHE A 100 8.59 -15.86 7.00
C PHE A 100 7.45 -14.91 7.32
N TYR A 101 7.76 -13.72 7.84
CA TYR A 101 6.74 -12.76 8.30
C TYR A 101 6.47 -11.65 7.28
N ASN A 102 7.41 -10.73 7.12
CA ASN A 102 7.29 -9.60 6.19
C ASN A 102 8.18 -9.81 4.98
N ALA A 103 7.72 -9.34 3.83
CA ALA A 103 8.50 -9.34 2.60
C ALA A 103 8.49 -7.96 1.94
N ARG A 104 9.55 -7.61 1.21
CA ARG A 104 9.59 -6.40 0.38
C ARG A 104 10.23 -6.73 -0.96
N VAL A 105 9.55 -6.38 -2.05
CA VAL A 105 10.13 -6.46 -3.39
C VAL A 105 11.06 -5.27 -3.60
N LEU A 106 12.33 -5.56 -3.87
CA LEU A 106 13.36 -4.56 -4.12
C LEU A 106 13.29 -4.03 -5.56
N PRO A 107 13.83 -2.82 -5.84
CA PRO A 107 13.81 -2.24 -7.18
C PRO A 107 14.49 -3.08 -8.28
N ASP A 108 15.41 -3.97 -7.91
CA ASP A 108 16.09 -4.89 -8.82
C ASP A 108 15.31 -6.21 -9.05
N GLY A 109 14.11 -6.33 -8.46
CA GLY A 109 13.26 -7.52 -8.54
C GLY A 109 13.61 -8.62 -7.55
N LYS A 110 14.63 -8.44 -6.71
CA LYS A 110 14.90 -9.34 -5.58
C LYS A 110 13.85 -9.16 -4.49
N LEU A 111 13.78 -10.14 -3.60
CA LEU A 111 12.87 -10.13 -2.46
C LEU A 111 13.70 -10.11 -1.18
N LEU A 112 13.43 -9.16 -0.29
CA LEU A 112 13.94 -9.16 1.07
C LEU A 112 12.84 -9.70 1.98
N VAL A 113 13.14 -10.67 2.84
CA VAL A 113 12.15 -11.35 3.68
C VAL A 113 12.70 -11.48 5.09
N MET A 114 11.85 -11.26 6.09
CA MET A 114 12.18 -11.53 7.47
C MET A 114 11.92 -13.00 7.78
N TYR A 115 12.98 -13.72 8.15
CA TYR A 115 12.90 -15.08 8.67
C TYR A 115 12.93 -15.02 10.18
N TYR A 116 11.87 -15.52 10.80
CA TYR A 116 11.72 -15.64 12.24
C TYR A 116 11.81 -17.12 12.63
N TYR A 117 12.41 -17.37 13.78
CA TYR A 117 12.32 -18.67 14.41
C TYR A 117 12.28 -18.55 15.92
N GLU A 118 11.52 -19.45 16.52
CA GLU A 118 11.35 -19.59 17.96
C GLU A 118 11.67 -21.01 18.37
N PHE A 119 12.21 -21.17 19.56
CA PHE A 119 12.40 -22.44 20.21
C PHE A 119 11.65 -22.43 21.53
N ASP A 120 10.77 -23.41 21.75
CA ASP A 120 10.10 -23.62 23.03
C ASP A 120 9.95 -25.11 23.32
N ASN A 121 10.57 -25.58 24.41
CA ASN A 121 10.44 -26.95 24.91
C ASN A 121 9.69 -27.04 26.26
N GLY A 122 8.99 -25.97 26.64
CA GLY A 122 8.29 -25.81 27.91
C GLY A 122 9.19 -25.47 29.11
N THR A 123 10.51 -25.35 28.92
CA THR A 123 11.47 -24.97 29.97
C THR A 123 12.42 -23.85 29.56
N THR A 124 12.76 -23.77 28.28
CA THR A 124 13.59 -22.74 27.69
C THR A 124 12.90 -22.23 26.45
N ASP A 125 12.68 -20.94 26.40
CA ASP A 125 12.10 -20.22 25.30
C ASP A 125 13.09 -19.17 24.76
N PHE A 126 13.20 -19.07 23.44
CA PHE A 126 13.83 -17.90 22.82
C PHE A 126 13.34 -17.72 21.39
N SER A 127 13.32 -16.46 20.98
CA SER A 127 13.03 -16.07 19.61
C SER A 127 14.23 -15.37 18.98
N SER A 128 14.37 -15.52 17.67
CA SER A 128 15.38 -14.86 16.86
C SER A 128 14.86 -14.60 15.45
N SER A 129 15.52 -13.71 14.74
CA SER A 129 15.21 -13.41 13.36
C SER A 129 16.47 -13.02 12.60
N LYS A 130 16.38 -13.11 11.27
CA LYS A 130 17.33 -12.50 10.35
C LYS A 130 16.60 -12.07 9.09
N LEU A 131 17.22 -11.17 8.32
CA LEU A 131 16.74 -10.88 6.98
C LEU A 131 17.38 -11.85 5.98
N MET A 132 16.57 -12.45 5.13
CA MET A 132 17.00 -13.27 3.99
C MET A 132 16.69 -12.54 2.69
N ARG A 133 17.57 -12.66 1.70
CA ARG A 133 17.32 -12.12 0.37
C ARG A 133 17.20 -13.25 -0.64
N PHE A 134 16.23 -13.13 -1.54
CA PHE A 134 15.97 -14.07 -2.62
C PHE A 134 16.09 -13.35 -3.96
N ASN A 135 16.55 -14.07 -4.96
CA ASN A 135 16.49 -13.63 -6.34
C ASN A 135 15.03 -13.65 -6.84
N ALA A 136 14.77 -12.95 -7.93
CA ALA A 136 13.45 -12.91 -8.57
C ALA A 136 12.90 -14.29 -8.98
N ASN A 137 13.71 -15.35 -9.02
CA ASN A 137 13.27 -16.72 -9.31
C ASN A 137 13.09 -17.60 -8.06
N GLY A 138 13.17 -17.03 -6.85
CA GLY A 138 13.01 -17.75 -5.59
C GLY A 138 14.26 -18.44 -5.06
N THR A 139 15.38 -18.40 -5.79
CA THR A 139 16.66 -18.89 -5.25
C THR A 139 17.23 -17.93 -4.21
N VAL A 140 17.83 -18.45 -3.13
CA VAL A 140 18.46 -17.63 -2.09
C VAL A 140 19.65 -16.84 -2.66
N ASP A 141 19.73 -15.55 -2.36
CA ASP A 141 20.87 -14.70 -2.66
C ASP A 141 21.90 -14.78 -1.53
N ASN A 142 22.83 -15.73 -1.65
CA ASN A 142 23.91 -15.96 -0.69
C ASN A 142 24.93 -14.81 -0.58
N THR A 143 24.80 -13.74 -1.37
CA THR A 143 25.63 -12.53 -1.20
C THR A 143 25.09 -11.58 -0.13
N PHE A 144 23.87 -11.79 0.33
CA PHE A 144 23.24 -11.04 1.40
C PHE A 144 23.55 -11.69 2.76
N ASN A 145 24.13 -10.92 3.68
CA ASN A 145 24.69 -11.40 4.94
C ASN A 145 24.08 -10.66 6.12
N SER A 146 22.81 -10.92 6.42
CA SER A 146 22.20 -10.46 7.67
C SER A 146 22.65 -11.35 8.83
N PRO A 147 23.21 -10.78 9.91
CA PRO A 147 23.37 -11.54 11.13
C PRO A 147 21.98 -11.89 11.69
N ALA A 148 21.89 -13.04 12.36
CA ALA A 148 20.75 -13.32 13.22
C ALA A 148 20.82 -12.46 14.48
N THR A 149 19.66 -12.07 14.99
CA THR A 149 19.55 -11.43 16.30
C THR A 149 19.89 -12.44 17.41
N THR A 150 20.50 -11.96 18.50
CA THR A 150 20.97 -12.84 19.60
C THR A 150 20.34 -12.46 20.94
N GLY A 151 20.24 -13.42 21.85
CA GLY A 151 19.84 -13.19 23.24
C GLY A 151 18.35 -12.89 23.42
N GLY A 152 17.47 -13.61 22.72
CA GLY A 152 16.02 -13.44 22.80
C GLY A 152 15.47 -12.19 22.10
N ASN A 153 16.33 -11.47 21.38
CA ASN A 153 15.90 -10.35 20.54
C ASN A 153 15.54 -10.86 19.15
N TYR A 154 14.57 -10.24 18.51
CA TYR A 154 14.21 -10.46 17.11
C TYR A 154 13.70 -9.16 16.49
N TYR A 155 13.67 -9.12 15.16
CA TYR A 155 13.07 -8.07 14.38
C TYR A 155 11.57 -8.35 14.27
N GLU A 156 10.78 -7.30 14.49
CA GLU A 156 9.33 -7.26 14.39
C GLU A 156 8.89 -6.73 13.01
N SER A 157 9.71 -5.87 12.41
CA SER A 157 9.45 -5.29 11.09
C SER A 157 10.73 -4.73 10.48
N PHE A 158 10.70 -4.50 9.17
CA PHE A 158 11.79 -3.80 8.47
C PHE A 158 11.27 -3.01 7.28
N GLU A 159 12.04 -2.00 6.89
CA GLU A 159 11.81 -1.18 5.70
C GLU A 159 13.11 -0.85 5.00
N VAL A 160 13.03 -0.73 3.67
CA VAL A 160 14.17 -0.37 2.82
C VAL A 160 14.17 1.13 2.59
N LEU A 161 15.26 1.79 2.97
CA LEU A 161 15.45 3.22 2.78
C LEU A 161 15.71 3.53 1.29
N PRO A 162 15.41 4.76 0.82
CA PRO A 162 15.69 5.17 -0.56
C PRO A 162 17.16 5.03 -1.01
N ASN A 163 18.09 5.03 -0.05
CA ASN A 163 19.53 4.82 -0.30
C ASN A 163 19.95 3.34 -0.34
N GLY A 164 19.00 2.41 -0.22
CA GLY A 164 19.21 0.96 -0.22
C GLY A 164 19.65 0.37 1.13
N LYS A 165 19.92 1.19 2.15
CA LYS A 165 20.08 0.69 3.52
C LYS A 165 18.74 0.15 4.03
N ILE A 166 18.79 -0.68 5.06
CA ILE A 166 17.62 -1.30 5.64
C ILE A 166 17.53 -0.84 7.08
N LEU A 167 16.33 -0.44 7.52
CA LEU A 167 16.00 -0.31 8.93
C LEU A 167 15.18 -1.52 9.34
N ALA A 168 15.68 -2.27 10.31
CA ALA A 168 14.89 -3.27 11.01
C ALA A 168 14.58 -2.77 12.42
N VAL A 169 13.49 -3.23 13.00
CA VAL A 169 13.07 -2.83 14.36
C VAL A 169 12.75 -4.02 15.22
N GLY A 170 13.04 -3.91 16.50
CA GLY A 170 12.78 -4.93 17.49
C GLY A 170 13.35 -4.51 18.84
N ASN A 171 12.73 -4.98 19.93
CA ASN A 171 13.12 -4.62 21.31
C ASN A 171 13.32 -3.10 21.52
N ASN A 172 12.37 -2.30 21.04
CA ASN A 172 12.37 -0.84 21.12
C ASN A 172 13.63 -0.18 20.53
N ALA A 173 14.28 -0.81 19.55
CA ALA A 173 15.46 -0.30 18.89
C ALA A 173 15.34 -0.28 17.37
N LEU A 174 16.03 0.68 16.75
CA LEU A 174 16.31 0.73 15.32
C LEU A 174 17.64 0.01 15.06
N HIS A 175 17.64 -0.92 14.13
CA HIS A 175 18.82 -1.59 13.60
C HIS A 175 19.03 -1.12 12.16
N ARG A 176 20.21 -0.57 11.85
CA ARG A 176 20.54 -0.16 10.48
C ARG A 176 21.46 -1.20 9.85
N LEU A 177 21.03 -1.75 8.72
CA LEU A 177 21.80 -2.70 7.93
C LEU A 177 22.17 -2.05 6.58
N MET A 178 23.33 -2.45 6.08
CA MET A 178 23.81 -2.10 4.75
C MET A 178 23.01 -2.86 3.67
N PRO A 179 23.03 -2.41 2.40
CA PRO A 179 22.30 -3.09 1.31
C PRO A 179 22.72 -4.56 1.09
N ASN A 180 23.90 -4.95 1.56
CA ASN A 180 24.38 -6.33 1.52
C ASN A 180 23.99 -7.14 2.78
N GLY A 181 23.17 -6.59 3.68
CA GLY A 181 22.71 -7.24 4.91
C GLY A 181 23.65 -7.08 6.10
N ALA A 182 24.89 -6.64 5.91
CA ALA A 182 25.81 -6.45 7.03
C ALA A 182 25.31 -5.31 7.94
N LEU A 183 25.51 -5.43 9.25
CA LEU A 183 25.17 -4.38 10.21
C LEU A 183 25.96 -3.10 9.93
N ASP A 184 25.30 -1.95 9.86
CA ASP A 184 25.93 -0.64 9.64
C ASP A 184 26.55 -0.14 10.94
N THR A 185 27.81 -0.51 11.20
CA THR A 185 28.52 -0.17 12.44
C THR A 185 28.74 1.34 12.65
N SER A 186 28.47 2.17 11.64
CA SER A 186 28.51 3.64 11.77
C SER A 186 27.25 4.24 12.40
N TYR A 187 26.20 3.46 12.58
CA TYR A 187 24.92 3.91 13.14
C TYR A 187 24.80 3.62 14.63
N GLY A 188 24.39 4.62 15.42
CA GLY A 188 24.16 4.45 16.85
C GLY A 188 25.35 3.77 17.55
N THR A 189 25.06 2.73 18.32
CA THR A 189 26.06 1.84 18.92
C THR A 189 26.14 0.56 18.10
N ASN A 190 27.15 0.45 17.22
CA ASN A 190 27.39 -0.71 16.37
C ASN A 190 26.16 -1.15 15.56
N GLY A 191 25.46 -0.22 14.92
CA GLY A 191 24.29 -0.50 14.09
C GLY A 191 22.96 -0.50 14.83
N VAL A 192 22.94 -0.20 16.14
CA VAL A 192 21.73 -0.23 16.97
C VAL A 192 21.51 1.12 17.64
N ARG A 193 20.27 1.60 17.58
CA ARG A 193 19.83 2.83 18.25
C ARG A 193 18.55 2.57 19.04
N PRO A 194 18.60 2.54 20.40
CA PRO A 194 17.39 2.39 21.20
C PRO A 194 16.50 3.63 21.13
N LEU A 195 15.20 3.41 21.23
CA LEU A 195 14.15 4.42 21.36
C LEU A 195 13.37 4.16 22.66
N ASN A 196 12.80 5.21 23.23
CA ASN A 196 12.16 5.17 24.56
C ASN A 196 10.63 5.08 24.46
N PHE A 197 10.11 4.20 23.60
CA PHE A 197 8.69 3.87 23.49
C PHE A 197 8.55 2.48 22.84
N GLU A 198 7.37 1.85 22.99
CA GLU A 198 7.11 0.50 22.45
C GLU A 198 6.52 0.55 21.05
N PHE A 199 7.18 -0.12 20.11
CA PHE A 199 6.79 -0.20 18.70
C PHE A 199 7.27 -1.52 18.09
N TRP A 200 6.48 -2.03 17.16
CA TRP A 200 6.74 -3.28 16.45
C TRP A 200 6.82 -3.07 14.94
N GLN A 201 6.16 -2.01 14.43
CA GLN A 201 6.13 -1.70 13.01
C GLN A 201 6.76 -0.34 12.70
N ILE A 202 7.41 -0.26 11.54
CA ILE A 202 7.89 0.98 10.94
C ILE A 202 7.35 1.19 9.54
N TYR A 203 7.22 2.45 9.15
CA TYR A 203 7.05 2.83 7.76
C TYR A 203 8.01 3.97 7.39
N VAL A 204 8.59 3.90 6.20
CA VAL A 204 9.55 4.89 5.72
C VAL A 204 8.98 5.63 4.52
N THR A 205 9.13 6.95 4.53
CA THR A 205 8.87 7.83 3.38
C THR A 205 10.08 8.73 3.13
N PRO A 206 10.14 9.41 1.97
CA PRO A 206 11.07 10.53 1.79
C PRO A 206 10.91 11.66 2.82
N GLN A 207 9.78 11.74 3.54
CA GLN A 207 9.46 12.81 4.49
C GLN A 207 9.65 12.41 5.96
N GLY A 208 10.04 11.17 6.23
CA GLY A 208 10.31 10.66 7.56
C GLY A 208 9.93 9.20 7.76
N ILE A 209 10.24 8.74 8.97
CA ILE A 209 9.99 7.41 9.51
C ILE A 209 8.87 7.52 10.52
N PHE A 210 7.93 6.59 10.44
CA PHE A 210 6.70 6.59 11.21
C PHE A 210 6.61 5.34 12.07
N PHE A 211 6.10 5.51 13.29
CA PHE A 211 5.94 4.46 14.28
C PHE A 211 4.57 4.59 14.93
N GLN A 212 4.08 3.46 15.42
CA GLN A 212 3.02 3.42 16.41
C GLN A 212 3.64 3.19 17.78
N ASP A 213 3.36 4.09 18.72
CA ASP A 213 3.65 3.90 20.14
C ASP A 213 2.45 3.21 20.79
N TYR A 214 2.61 1.93 21.13
CA TYR A 214 1.53 1.09 21.67
C TYR A 214 1.15 1.44 23.10
N VAL A 215 2.08 1.94 23.91
CA VAL A 215 1.84 2.25 25.32
C VAL A 215 1.04 3.54 25.44
N GLU A 216 1.46 4.58 24.71
CA GLU A 216 0.79 5.89 24.78
C GLU A 216 -0.33 6.05 23.73
N ASN A 217 -0.55 5.06 22.86
CA ASN A 217 -1.54 5.10 21.77
C ASN A 217 -1.42 6.37 20.93
N ARG A 218 -0.22 6.60 20.40
CA ARG A 218 0.10 7.77 19.57
C ARG A 218 0.89 7.40 18.33
N MET A 219 0.68 8.18 17.27
CA MET A 219 1.52 8.13 16.08
C MET A 219 2.79 8.94 16.33
N VAL A 220 3.94 8.37 16.00
CA VAL A 220 5.25 9.02 16.13
C VAL A 220 5.85 9.22 14.76
N LYS A 221 6.39 10.41 14.50
CA LYS A 221 7.20 10.71 13.31
C LYS A 221 8.61 11.09 13.73
N MET A 222 9.58 10.51 13.05
CA MET A 222 10.99 10.89 13.10
C MET A 222 11.43 11.35 11.69
N PRO A 223 12.03 12.54 11.51
CA PRO A 223 12.41 13.07 10.19
C PRO A 223 13.33 12.18 9.35
N ASN A 224 14.24 11.44 9.99
CA ASN A 224 15.16 10.48 9.39
C ASN A 224 15.78 9.62 10.50
N GLU A 225 16.49 8.56 10.12
CA GLU A 225 17.05 7.57 11.02
C GLU A 225 18.05 8.13 12.04
N ASP A 226 18.69 9.27 11.76
CA ASP A 226 19.67 9.90 12.65
C ASP A 226 19.05 11.00 13.55
N SER A 227 17.78 11.35 13.34
CA SER A 227 17.12 12.46 14.04
C SER A 227 16.80 12.13 15.49
N SER A 228 17.11 13.04 16.42
CA SER A 228 16.63 12.99 17.82
C SER A 228 15.30 13.72 18.04
N VAL A 229 14.76 14.37 17.00
CA VAL A 229 13.49 15.10 17.05
C VAL A 229 12.35 14.17 16.65
N PHE A 230 11.29 14.19 17.45
CA PHE A 230 10.06 13.44 17.21
C PHE A 230 8.87 14.40 17.15
N THR A 231 7.88 14.03 16.35
CA THR A 231 6.55 14.66 16.31
C THR A 231 5.53 13.61 16.67
N TYR A 232 4.51 13.99 17.41
CA TYR A 232 3.51 13.08 17.96
C TYR A 232 2.11 13.49 17.53
N TYR A 233 1.24 12.50 17.38
CA TYR A 233 -0.21 12.70 17.27
C TYR A 233 -0.92 11.68 18.15
N ASP A 234 -1.62 12.17 19.17
CA ASP A 234 -2.30 11.32 20.14
C ASP A 234 -3.59 10.76 19.55
N VAL A 235 -3.69 9.44 19.50
CA VAL A 235 -4.88 8.73 19.00
C VAL A 235 -5.82 8.39 20.16
N ASN A 236 -5.28 8.23 21.37
CA ASN A 236 -6.01 7.95 22.62
C ASN A 236 -6.83 6.64 22.60
N SER A 237 -6.54 5.74 21.67
CA SER A 237 -7.15 4.42 21.53
C SER A 237 -6.23 3.53 20.71
N SER A 238 -6.28 2.21 20.92
CA SER A 238 -5.53 1.28 20.09
C SER A 238 -5.93 1.44 18.63
N PHE A 239 -4.93 1.37 17.76
CA PHE A 239 -5.13 1.62 16.34
C PHE A 239 -4.21 0.73 15.50
N ASN A 240 -4.53 0.59 14.23
CA ASN A 240 -3.59 0.15 13.22
C ASN A 240 -3.35 1.30 12.26
N TYR A 241 -2.29 1.26 11.47
CA TYR A 241 -2.04 2.34 10.52
C TYR A 241 -1.43 1.81 9.23
N LYS A 242 -1.76 2.53 8.14
CA LYS A 242 -1.16 2.34 6.83
C LYS A 242 -0.72 3.66 6.25
N LEU A 243 0.34 3.60 5.47
CA LEU A 243 0.89 4.73 4.75
C LEU A 243 0.70 4.50 3.25
N LYS A 244 0.02 5.44 2.57
CA LYS A 244 -0.14 5.41 1.11
C LYS A 244 -0.33 6.81 0.55
N HIS A 245 0.22 7.06 -0.64
CA HIS A 245 0.07 8.32 -1.39
C HIS A 245 0.43 9.59 -0.58
N GLY A 246 1.39 9.48 0.33
CA GLY A 246 1.80 10.60 1.18
C GLY A 246 0.84 10.93 2.32
N PHE A 247 -0.04 10.00 2.70
CA PHE A 247 -0.93 10.14 3.85
C PHE A 247 -0.82 8.93 4.77
N LEU A 248 -1.09 9.16 6.04
CA LEU A 248 -1.31 8.10 7.01
C LEU A 248 -2.81 7.90 7.22
N TYR A 249 -3.22 6.64 7.25
CA TYR A 249 -4.59 6.23 7.50
C TYR A 249 -4.57 5.37 8.75
N LEU A 250 -5.09 5.93 9.85
CA LEU A 250 -5.13 5.28 11.15
C LEU A 250 -6.52 4.67 11.30
N GLN A 251 -6.58 3.36 11.47
CA GLN A 251 -7.80 2.63 11.78
C GLN A 251 -7.94 2.55 13.29
N VAL A 252 -9.01 3.12 13.82
CA VAL A 252 -9.25 3.23 15.27
C VAL A 252 -10.58 2.59 15.61
N TYR A 253 -10.65 1.91 16.75
CA TYR A 253 -11.91 1.40 17.28
C TYR A 253 -12.15 1.91 18.70
N ASP A 254 -13.20 2.70 18.87
CA ASP A 254 -13.62 3.27 20.17
C ASP A 254 -15.12 3.04 20.45
N GLY A 255 -15.62 1.86 20.02
CA GLY A 255 -17.04 1.49 20.04
C GLY A 255 -17.70 1.62 18.66
N GLN A 256 -17.05 2.30 17.73
CA GLN A 256 -17.30 2.26 16.29
C GLN A 256 -15.97 2.33 15.56
N GLU A 257 -15.89 1.71 14.38
CA GLU A 257 -14.69 1.76 13.57
C GLU A 257 -14.56 3.11 12.84
N LYS A 258 -13.35 3.65 12.85
CA LYS A 258 -13.01 4.95 12.26
C LYS A 258 -11.72 4.87 11.48
N ILE A 259 -11.63 5.69 10.44
CA ILE A 259 -10.39 5.96 9.70
C ILE A 259 -10.05 7.43 9.90
N ILE A 260 -8.91 7.71 10.53
CA ILE A 260 -8.34 9.05 10.65
C ILE A 260 -7.28 9.20 9.55
N LYS A 261 -7.43 10.23 8.71
CA LYS A 261 -6.44 10.56 7.68
C LYS A 261 -5.55 11.71 8.16
N LEU A 262 -4.25 11.43 8.30
CA LEU A 262 -3.24 12.42 8.61
C LEU A 262 -2.35 12.70 7.40
N ASP A 263 -1.87 13.93 7.28
CA ASP A 263 -0.74 14.23 6.40
C ASP A 263 0.59 13.77 7.03
N GLN A 264 1.68 13.91 6.27
CA GLN A 264 3.01 13.49 6.74
C GLN A 264 3.59 14.40 7.83
N THR A 265 2.89 15.46 8.24
CA THR A 265 3.23 16.28 9.42
C THR A 265 2.42 15.89 10.65
N LEU A 266 1.70 14.76 10.56
CA LEU A 266 0.77 14.24 11.58
C LEU A 266 -0.39 15.19 11.87
N GLN A 267 -0.83 15.98 10.87
CA GLN A 267 -2.00 16.83 11.00
C GLN A 267 -3.22 16.17 10.32
N PRO A 268 -4.42 16.19 10.94
CA PRO A 268 -5.63 15.71 10.30
C PRO A 268 -5.93 16.43 9.00
N VAL A 269 -6.23 15.67 7.96
CA VAL A 269 -6.61 16.22 6.66
C VAL A 269 -8.07 16.68 6.72
N ALA A 270 -8.31 17.95 7.03
CA ALA A 270 -9.64 18.50 7.29
C ALA A 270 -10.68 18.24 6.19
N SER A 271 -10.26 18.06 4.94
CA SER A 271 -11.13 17.76 3.79
C SER A 271 -11.54 16.29 3.69
N PHE A 272 -11.07 15.42 4.57
CA PHE A 272 -11.41 14.00 4.61
C PHE A 272 -12.49 13.74 5.67
N GLY A 273 -13.64 13.25 5.25
CA GLY A 273 -14.76 12.93 6.14
C GLY A 273 -15.18 14.14 6.97
N SER A 274 -15.43 13.89 8.26
CA SER A 274 -15.68 14.94 9.25
C SER A 274 -14.36 15.33 9.92
N ALA A 275 -13.72 16.40 9.43
CA ALA A 275 -12.50 16.98 9.98
C ALA A 275 -11.30 16.00 10.10
N GLY A 276 -11.10 15.18 9.07
CA GLY A 276 -10.03 14.18 9.01
C GLY A 276 -10.47 12.78 9.43
N VAL A 277 -11.73 12.58 9.81
CA VAL A 277 -12.25 11.30 10.33
C VAL A 277 -13.41 10.80 9.48
N PHE A 278 -13.34 9.54 9.07
CA PHE A 278 -14.47 8.79 8.53
C PHE A 278 -14.92 7.73 9.53
N THR A 279 -16.22 7.62 9.79
CA THR A 279 -16.79 6.54 10.61
C THR A 279 -17.35 5.46 9.70
N VAL A 280 -16.90 4.22 9.88
CA VAL A 280 -17.32 3.09 9.06
C VAL A 280 -18.73 2.67 9.48
N PRO A 281 -19.68 2.56 8.53
CA PRO A 281 -21.10 2.38 8.85
C PRO A 281 -21.49 0.95 9.26
N VAL A 282 -20.62 -0.03 9.04
CA VAL A 282 -20.89 -1.46 9.26
C VAL A 282 -19.66 -2.19 9.80
N GLY A 283 -19.88 -3.25 10.58
CA GLY A 283 -18.85 -4.19 11.03
C GLY A 283 -18.59 -4.18 12.53
N MET A 284 -18.28 -5.35 13.07
CA MET A 284 -17.63 -5.53 14.38
C MET A 284 -16.48 -6.51 14.17
N TYR A 285 -15.26 -6.08 14.54
CA TYR A 285 -14.01 -6.87 14.59
C TYR A 285 -13.18 -6.97 13.29
N PHE A 286 -11.86 -6.83 13.49
CA PHE A 286 -10.75 -6.94 12.53
C PHE A 286 -10.89 -6.13 11.24
N VAL A 287 -10.02 -5.11 11.12
CA VAL A 287 -10.08 -4.10 10.07
C VAL A 287 -8.78 -4.11 9.30
N LEU A 288 -8.87 -4.28 7.99
CA LEU A 288 -7.77 -4.00 7.07
C LEU A 288 -8.27 -2.99 6.04
N SER A 289 -7.71 -1.78 6.05
CA SER A 289 -7.94 -0.82 4.98
C SER A 289 -6.91 -1.00 3.86
N GLU A 290 -7.34 -0.93 2.61
CA GLU A 290 -6.46 -0.87 1.44
C GLU A 290 -6.68 0.45 0.73
N VAL A 291 -5.59 1.15 0.40
CA VAL A 291 -5.66 2.44 -0.31
C VAL A 291 -5.31 2.22 -1.78
N GLN A 292 -6.31 2.44 -2.63
CA GLN A 292 -6.25 2.30 -4.09
C GLN A 292 -5.49 3.47 -4.72
N GLU A 293 -4.98 3.29 -5.95
CA GLU A 293 -4.17 4.31 -6.64
C GLU A 293 -4.89 5.65 -6.88
N ASN A 294 -6.21 5.63 -6.98
CA ASN A 294 -7.02 6.84 -7.08
C ASN A 294 -7.27 7.54 -5.72
N GLY A 295 -6.70 7.03 -4.62
CA GLY A 295 -6.88 7.53 -3.26
C GLY A 295 -8.16 7.05 -2.55
N SER A 296 -9.01 6.27 -3.21
CA SER A 296 -10.13 5.59 -2.56
C SER A 296 -9.61 4.55 -1.57
N ILE A 297 -10.37 4.31 -0.52
CA ILE A 297 -10.04 3.34 0.53
C ILE A 297 -11.06 2.20 0.47
N LEU A 298 -10.61 0.97 0.60
CA LEU A 298 -11.44 -0.20 0.86
C LEU A 298 -11.24 -0.56 2.33
N SER A 299 -12.27 -0.48 3.16
CA SER A 299 -12.24 -1.15 4.47
C SER A 299 -12.77 -2.55 4.29
N VAL A 300 -11.99 -3.56 4.67
CA VAL A 300 -12.40 -4.96 4.69
C VAL A 300 -12.59 -5.35 6.14
N THR A 301 -13.83 -5.69 6.51
CA THR A 301 -14.19 -6.10 7.86
C THR A 301 -14.75 -7.50 7.86
N ARG A 302 -14.64 -8.18 9.00
CA ARG A 302 -15.11 -9.54 9.20
C ARG A 302 -16.19 -9.55 10.27
N THR A 303 -17.29 -10.24 10.00
CA THR A 303 -18.30 -10.54 11.02
C THR A 303 -18.46 -12.04 11.15
N TYR A 304 -18.19 -12.60 12.33
CA TYR A 304 -18.53 -13.99 12.64
C TYR A 304 -19.91 -14.08 13.28
N ASN A 305 -20.78 -14.94 12.74
CA ASN A 305 -22.11 -15.19 13.29
C ASN A 305 -22.13 -16.53 14.05
N PRO A 306 -22.07 -16.52 15.39
CA PRO A 306 -22.05 -17.76 16.18
C PRO A 306 -23.36 -18.55 16.09
N GLY A 307 -24.47 -17.92 15.68
CA GLY A 307 -25.74 -18.60 15.50
C GLY A 307 -25.80 -19.51 14.27
N THR A 308 -24.99 -19.21 13.25
CA THR A 308 -24.90 -20.00 12.01
C THR A 308 -23.55 -20.67 11.81
N GLY A 309 -22.52 -20.27 12.58
CA GLY A 309 -21.13 -20.68 12.37
C GLY A 309 -20.51 -20.13 11.09
N ASN A 310 -21.08 -19.05 10.53
CA ASN A 310 -20.66 -18.50 9.24
C ASN A 310 -19.89 -17.19 9.43
N THR A 311 -18.98 -16.92 8.49
CA THR A 311 -18.21 -15.69 8.44
C THR A 311 -18.69 -14.84 7.26
N ALA A 312 -18.98 -13.57 7.52
CA ALA A 312 -19.21 -12.57 6.49
C ALA A 312 -17.98 -11.67 6.37
N VAL A 313 -17.60 -11.33 5.14
CA VAL A 313 -16.63 -10.28 4.83
C VAL A 313 -17.37 -9.12 4.20
N ASP A 314 -17.32 -7.97 4.85
CA ASP A 314 -17.90 -6.72 4.39
C ASP A 314 -16.79 -5.84 3.80
N ILE A 315 -16.97 -5.40 2.57
CA ILE A 315 -16.09 -4.45 1.89
C ILE A 315 -16.83 -3.12 1.81
N VAL A 316 -16.26 -2.08 2.43
CA VAL A 316 -16.78 -0.71 2.40
C VAL A 316 -15.86 0.14 1.56
N ARG A 317 -16.39 0.82 0.53
CA ARG A 317 -15.57 1.72 -0.31
C ARG A 317 -15.78 3.17 0.08
N ILE A 318 -14.67 3.86 0.32
CA ILE A 318 -14.62 5.25 0.77
C ILE A 318 -13.90 6.07 -0.30
N ASN A 319 -14.49 7.19 -0.68
CA ASN A 319 -13.91 8.14 -1.62
C ASN A 319 -12.67 8.83 -1.02
N PRO A 320 -11.77 9.39 -1.85
CA PRO A 320 -10.56 10.07 -1.37
C PRO A 320 -10.82 11.25 -0.41
N ASN A 321 -12.03 11.82 -0.45
CA ASN A 321 -12.52 12.89 0.42
C ASN A 321 -13.19 12.36 1.71
N GLY A 322 -13.15 11.06 1.99
CA GLY A 322 -13.75 10.46 3.17
C GLY A 322 -15.28 10.46 3.18
N THR A 323 -15.91 10.42 2.00
CA THR A 323 -17.34 10.12 1.86
C THR A 323 -17.53 8.67 1.44
N LEU A 324 -18.65 8.04 1.82
CA LEU A 324 -18.97 6.69 1.37
C LEU A 324 -19.24 6.67 -0.15
N ASP A 325 -18.65 5.73 -0.87
CA ASP A 325 -18.91 5.54 -2.30
C ASP A 325 -20.22 4.77 -2.49
N LEU A 326 -21.35 5.49 -2.53
CA LEU A 326 -22.68 4.88 -2.69
C LEU A 326 -22.87 4.09 -3.99
N THR A 327 -21.96 4.22 -4.97
CA THR A 327 -22.01 3.43 -6.21
C THR A 327 -21.41 2.03 -6.05
N PHE A 328 -20.69 1.79 -4.95
CA PHE A 328 -20.07 0.51 -4.65
C PHE A 328 -21.05 -0.44 -3.96
N GLY A 329 -21.21 -1.64 -4.51
CA GLY A 329 -22.06 -2.68 -3.92
C GLY A 329 -23.48 -2.22 -3.67
N ASN A 330 -24.00 -2.53 -2.48
CA ASN A 330 -25.28 -2.06 -1.98
C ASN A 330 -25.04 -0.82 -1.10
N GLN A 331 -25.17 0.37 -1.70
CA GLN A 331 -25.10 1.65 -1.00
C GLN A 331 -23.76 1.89 -0.26
N GLY A 332 -22.65 1.45 -0.82
CA GLY A 332 -21.29 1.64 -0.28
C GLY A 332 -20.67 0.41 0.36
N THR A 333 -21.46 -0.65 0.55
CA THR A 333 -21.02 -1.90 1.19
C THR A 333 -21.28 -3.08 0.26
N PHE A 334 -20.34 -4.02 0.21
CA PHE A 334 -20.53 -5.33 -0.41
C PHE A 334 -20.21 -6.43 0.59
N THR A 335 -21.13 -7.38 0.76
CA THR A 335 -20.99 -8.48 1.73
C THR A 335 -20.82 -9.80 1.01
N GLN A 336 -19.77 -10.54 1.33
CA GLN A 336 -19.57 -11.92 0.91
C GLN A 336 -19.69 -12.84 2.12
N ASN A 337 -20.57 -13.83 2.06
CA ASN A 337 -20.72 -14.84 3.11
C ASN A 337 -19.90 -16.09 2.75
N TYR A 338 -19.32 -16.71 3.78
CA TYR A 338 -18.59 -17.97 3.72
C TYR A 338 -19.16 -18.92 4.77
N ASP A 339 -19.25 -20.20 4.40
CA ASP A 339 -19.71 -21.26 5.31
C ASP A 339 -18.53 -21.70 6.18
N GLY A 340 -18.61 -21.44 7.50
CA GLY A 340 -17.54 -21.72 8.45
C GLY A 340 -16.89 -20.49 9.08
N GLU A 341 -16.01 -20.77 10.04
CA GLU A 341 -15.20 -19.76 10.74
C GLU A 341 -13.86 -19.58 10.02
N TYR A 342 -13.55 -18.35 9.61
CA TYR A 342 -12.30 -18.07 8.88
C TYR A 342 -11.59 -16.85 9.42
N TRP A 343 -10.29 -16.93 9.62
CA TRP A 343 -9.46 -15.73 9.71
C TRP A 343 -9.26 -15.15 8.32
N SER A 344 -9.45 -13.84 8.16
CA SER A 344 -9.42 -13.17 6.86
C SER A 344 -8.29 -12.15 6.80
N TYR A 345 -7.52 -12.22 5.74
CA TYR A 345 -6.55 -11.19 5.35
C TYR A 345 -6.91 -10.67 3.97
N SER A 346 -6.42 -9.48 3.64
CA SER A 346 -6.66 -8.90 2.32
C SER A 346 -5.45 -8.16 1.81
N PHE A 347 -5.31 -8.09 0.49
CA PHE A 347 -4.40 -7.16 -0.16
C PHE A 347 -5.02 -6.60 -1.44
N TYR A 348 -4.67 -5.36 -1.75
CA TYR A 348 -5.02 -4.73 -3.02
C TYR A 348 -3.89 -4.94 -4.03
N HIS A 349 -4.25 -5.50 -5.18
CA HIS A 349 -3.33 -5.68 -6.29
C HIS A 349 -3.32 -4.42 -7.17
N PRO A 350 -2.26 -3.58 -7.15
CA PRO A 350 -2.29 -2.26 -7.75
C PRO A 350 -2.35 -2.29 -9.28
N THR A 351 -1.63 -3.20 -9.93
CA THR A 351 -1.61 -3.27 -11.40
C THR A 351 -2.88 -3.90 -11.99
N GLN A 352 -3.48 -4.88 -11.31
CA GLN A 352 -4.75 -5.50 -11.75
C GLN A 352 -5.99 -4.73 -11.30
N LYS A 353 -5.86 -3.86 -10.28
CA LYS A 353 -6.96 -3.19 -9.60
C LYS A 353 -8.00 -4.19 -9.07
N LYS A 354 -7.51 -5.22 -8.39
CA LYS A 354 -8.33 -6.27 -7.77
C LYS A 354 -8.06 -6.31 -6.28
N LEU A 355 -9.09 -6.62 -5.51
CA LEU A 355 -8.93 -6.98 -4.10
C LEU A 355 -8.90 -8.50 -4.00
N TYR A 356 -7.90 -9.01 -3.31
CA TYR A 356 -7.84 -10.40 -2.91
C TYR A 356 -8.11 -10.47 -1.42
N VAL A 357 -8.96 -11.40 -1.02
CA VAL A 357 -9.18 -11.75 0.40
C VAL A 357 -8.87 -13.22 0.52
N TRP A 358 -7.95 -13.59 1.39
CA TRP A 358 -7.73 -14.99 1.71
C TRP A 358 -8.22 -15.30 3.11
N ASN A 359 -8.78 -16.50 3.23
CA ASN A 359 -9.44 -17.00 4.41
C ASN A 359 -8.74 -18.30 4.79
N GLU A 360 -8.18 -18.36 5.99
CA GLU A 360 -7.58 -19.59 6.53
C GLU A 360 -8.71 -20.48 7.07
N ILE A 361 -8.80 -21.71 6.54
CA ILE A 361 -9.90 -22.65 6.80
C ILE A 361 -9.56 -23.50 8.02
N ASP A 362 -9.76 -23.01 9.24
CA ASP A 362 -9.36 -23.70 10.47
C ASP A 362 -7.88 -24.19 10.44
N ASN A 363 -7.45 -24.98 11.43
CA ASN A 363 -6.08 -25.53 11.52
C ASN A 363 -5.69 -26.51 10.38
N SER A 364 -6.38 -26.48 9.24
CA SER A 364 -6.19 -27.40 8.11
C SER A 364 -5.07 -26.97 7.14
N MET A 365 -4.49 -25.78 7.29
CA MET A 365 -3.54 -25.18 6.33
C MET A 365 -4.12 -24.97 4.92
N ASP A 366 -5.44 -25.13 4.77
CA ASP A 366 -6.16 -24.80 3.55
C ASP A 366 -6.44 -23.30 3.51
N MET A 367 -6.36 -22.75 2.30
CA MET A 367 -6.58 -21.33 2.06
C MET A 367 -7.65 -21.12 1.00
N LEU A 368 -8.72 -20.42 1.36
CA LEU A 368 -9.74 -19.94 0.42
C LEU A 368 -9.41 -18.51 0.00
N VAL A 369 -9.02 -18.32 -1.26
CA VAL A 369 -8.80 -16.99 -1.85
C VAL A 369 -10.00 -16.59 -2.68
N SER A 370 -10.54 -15.41 -2.37
CA SER A 370 -11.58 -14.73 -3.13
C SER A 370 -10.99 -13.51 -3.82
N ARG A 371 -11.28 -13.34 -5.11
CA ARG A 371 -10.91 -12.15 -5.87
C ARG A 371 -12.14 -11.33 -6.21
N PHE A 372 -12.09 -10.03 -5.97
CA PHE A 372 -13.21 -9.12 -6.22
C PHE A 372 -12.90 -8.17 -7.37
N ASN A 373 -13.89 -7.96 -8.23
CA ASN A 373 -13.86 -6.88 -9.23
C ASN A 373 -14.01 -5.56 -8.51
N LEU A 374 -13.02 -4.67 -8.56
CA LEU A 374 -13.26 -3.30 -8.09
C LEU A 374 -13.89 -2.48 -9.22
N PRO A 375 -14.71 -1.46 -8.91
CA PRO A 375 -15.26 -0.60 -9.94
C PRO A 375 -14.13 -0.08 -10.80
N GLN A 376 -14.31 -0.13 -12.12
CA GLN A 376 -13.36 0.54 -13.01
C GLN A 376 -13.24 1.97 -12.51
N GLU A 377 -12.00 2.40 -12.26
CA GLU A 377 -11.68 3.77 -11.93
C GLU A 377 -12.08 4.64 -13.11
N GLN A 378 -13.37 4.97 -13.21
CA GLN A 378 -13.76 6.18 -13.88
C GLN A 378 -13.09 7.27 -13.08
N LEU A 379 -12.17 8.00 -13.72
CA LEU A 379 -11.74 9.30 -13.24
C LEU A 379 -13.01 10.03 -12.88
N ALA A 380 -13.28 10.19 -11.59
CA ALA A 380 -14.45 10.93 -11.17
C ALA A 380 -14.28 12.30 -11.81
N VAL A 381 -15.28 12.74 -12.58
CA VAL A 381 -15.36 14.13 -13.08
C VAL A 381 -15.33 15.13 -11.90
N ALA A 382 -15.50 14.62 -10.67
CA ALA A 382 -15.42 15.31 -9.40
C ALA A 382 -14.01 15.52 -8.83
N ASP A 383 -12.94 15.00 -9.43
CA ASP A 383 -11.60 15.56 -9.22
C ASP A 383 -11.49 16.89 -9.98
N SER A 384 -12.29 17.85 -9.53
CA SER A 384 -11.94 19.25 -9.62
C SER A 384 -10.72 19.45 -8.73
N ALA A 385 -9.55 19.00 -9.19
CA ALA A 385 -8.31 19.68 -8.87
C ALA A 385 -8.62 21.17 -9.03
N ALA A 386 -8.34 21.99 -8.01
CA ALA A 386 -8.61 23.42 -8.00
C ALA A 386 -8.30 23.95 -9.39
N LYS A 387 -9.35 24.33 -10.13
CA LYS A 387 -9.28 24.52 -11.58
C LYS A 387 -8.12 25.46 -11.82
N THR A 388 -7.04 24.98 -12.42
CA THR A 388 -5.85 25.81 -12.64
C THR A 388 -6.33 27.00 -13.46
N THR A 389 -6.24 28.20 -12.90
CA THR A 389 -6.77 29.44 -13.52
C THR A 389 -6.09 29.71 -14.86
N VAL A 390 -4.87 29.21 -15.02
CA VAL A 390 -4.07 29.24 -16.24
C VAL A 390 -4.11 27.88 -16.94
N ARG A 391 -4.46 27.86 -18.23
CA ARG A 391 -4.44 26.67 -19.09
C ARG A 391 -3.72 26.96 -20.40
N VAL A 392 -3.17 25.93 -21.04
CA VAL A 392 -2.66 26.02 -22.42
C VAL A 392 -3.83 26.12 -23.38
N LEU A 393 -3.88 27.17 -24.20
CA LEU A 393 -5.00 27.47 -25.10
C LEU A 393 -4.99 26.65 -26.40
N GLN A 394 -3.83 26.11 -26.76
CA GLN A 394 -3.65 25.32 -27.96
C GLN A 394 -2.72 24.16 -27.66
N ASN A 395 -3.22 22.93 -27.80
CA ASN A 395 -2.42 21.72 -27.63
C ASN A 395 -2.90 20.68 -28.66
N PRO A 396 -2.05 20.23 -29.60
CA PRO A 396 -0.61 20.51 -29.70
C PRO A 396 -0.25 21.95 -30.09
N VAL A 397 0.89 22.41 -29.60
CA VAL A 397 1.48 23.74 -29.85
C VAL A 397 2.38 23.67 -31.09
N SER A 398 2.21 24.61 -32.03
CA SER A 398 3.15 24.82 -33.12
C SER A 398 4.31 25.71 -32.65
N ASP A 399 4.37 26.97 -33.05
CA ASP A 399 5.52 27.84 -32.80
C ASP A 399 5.33 28.75 -31.58
N ILE A 400 4.08 28.98 -31.18
CA ILE A 400 3.73 29.89 -30.09
C ILE A 400 2.90 29.15 -29.05
N LEU A 401 3.46 28.98 -27.86
CA LEU A 401 2.71 28.53 -26.69
C LEU A 401 1.85 29.70 -26.21
N LYS A 402 0.52 29.50 -26.14
CA LYS A 402 -0.43 30.47 -25.61
C LYS A 402 -1.10 29.93 -24.36
N LEU A 403 -1.18 30.76 -23.33
CA LEU A 403 -1.80 30.49 -22.04
C LEU A 403 -3.06 31.34 -21.88
N SER A 404 -4.02 30.89 -21.07
CA SER A 404 -5.27 31.61 -20.81
C SER A 404 -5.11 32.82 -19.90
N ALA A 405 -3.95 32.96 -19.25
CA ALA A 405 -3.58 34.05 -18.38
C ALA A 405 -2.05 34.08 -18.22
N LYS A 406 -1.54 35.20 -17.71
CA LYS A 406 -0.11 35.45 -17.52
C LYS A 406 0.49 34.54 -16.45
N LEU A 407 1.70 34.04 -16.70
CA LEU A 407 2.61 33.52 -15.68
C LEU A 407 3.83 34.44 -15.52
N ASP A 408 4.30 34.60 -14.29
CA ASP A 408 5.55 35.29 -13.95
C ASP A 408 6.68 34.27 -13.72
N ASN A 409 7.87 34.61 -14.22
CA ASN A 409 9.09 33.78 -14.12
C ASN A 409 8.87 32.34 -14.61
N ALA A 410 8.16 32.19 -15.73
CA ALA A 410 7.84 30.89 -16.29
C ALA A 410 9.02 30.28 -17.04
N GLN A 411 9.23 28.99 -16.83
CA GLN A 411 10.28 28.17 -17.42
C GLN A 411 9.68 26.96 -18.12
N VAL A 412 10.20 26.62 -19.31
CA VAL A 412 9.84 25.38 -20.01
C VAL A 412 10.87 24.27 -19.75
N TYR A 413 10.39 23.06 -19.48
CA TYR A 413 11.16 21.84 -19.21
C TYR A 413 10.80 20.75 -20.20
N SER A 414 11.76 19.91 -20.55
CA SER A 414 11.50 18.65 -21.25
C SER A 414 10.77 17.65 -20.35
N ALA A 415 10.11 16.64 -20.93
CA ALA A 415 9.47 15.56 -20.17
C ALA A 415 10.41 14.78 -19.24
N ALA A 416 11.73 14.80 -19.50
CA ALA A 416 12.75 14.19 -18.64
C ALA A 416 13.21 15.12 -17.48
N GLY A 417 12.57 16.28 -17.29
CA GLY A 417 12.87 17.24 -16.22
C GLY A 417 14.00 18.22 -16.52
N GLY A 418 14.69 18.08 -17.67
CA GLY A 418 15.74 19.02 -18.07
C GLY A 418 15.20 20.40 -18.47
N LYS A 419 15.79 21.46 -17.91
CA LYS A 419 15.48 22.88 -18.22
C LYS A 419 15.80 23.20 -19.68
N THR A 420 14.88 23.86 -20.40
CA THR A 420 15.14 24.38 -21.75
C THR A 420 15.64 25.83 -21.70
N ALA A 421 16.03 26.39 -22.85
CA ALA A 421 16.39 27.81 -22.94
C ALA A 421 15.18 28.77 -22.97
N VAL A 422 13.94 28.27 -22.88
CA VAL A 422 12.73 29.10 -22.98
C VAL A 422 12.26 29.55 -21.60
N GLU A 423 12.46 30.84 -21.33
CA GLU A 423 12.00 31.59 -20.15
C GLU A 423 11.11 32.75 -20.58
N PHE A 424 10.05 33.03 -19.81
CA PHE A 424 9.17 34.16 -20.09
C PHE A 424 8.36 34.61 -18.87
N SER A 425 7.95 35.88 -18.89
CA SER A 425 6.87 36.39 -18.05
C SER A 425 5.79 36.94 -18.97
N GLY A 426 4.62 36.30 -19.00
CA GLY A 426 3.60 36.57 -20.02
C GLY A 426 2.58 35.45 -20.14
N ASP A 427 1.63 35.64 -21.06
CA ASP A 427 0.63 34.64 -21.46
C ASP A 427 0.99 33.95 -22.79
N GLN A 428 2.09 34.33 -23.42
CA GLN A 428 2.57 33.69 -24.64
C GLN A 428 4.10 33.73 -24.76
N VAL A 429 4.67 32.70 -25.40
CA VAL A 429 6.11 32.61 -25.68
C VAL A 429 6.36 31.80 -26.96
N SER A 430 7.42 32.16 -27.70
CA SER A 430 7.87 31.34 -28.82
C SER A 430 8.54 30.06 -28.33
N VAL A 431 8.10 28.94 -28.89
CA VAL A 431 8.66 27.59 -28.67
C VAL A 431 9.11 26.94 -29.98
N ALA A 432 9.23 27.72 -31.07
CA ALA A 432 9.61 27.23 -32.40
C ALA A 432 10.94 26.45 -32.41
N ASN A 433 11.87 26.81 -31.52
CA ASN A 433 13.19 26.18 -31.41
C ASN A 433 13.18 24.85 -30.62
N LEU A 434 12.04 24.47 -30.03
CA LEU A 434 11.88 23.18 -29.36
C LEU A 434 11.59 22.10 -30.40
N ARG A 435 12.20 20.92 -30.24
CA ARG A 435 11.87 19.74 -31.05
C ARG A 435 10.47 19.23 -30.73
N THR A 436 9.83 18.57 -31.68
CA THR A 436 8.58 17.82 -31.46
C THR A 436 8.72 16.92 -30.23
N GLY A 437 7.74 16.97 -29.33
CA GLY A 437 7.82 16.21 -28.09
C GLY A 437 6.99 16.80 -26.96
N LEU A 438 7.12 16.19 -25.78
CA LEU A 438 6.37 16.55 -24.60
C LEU A 438 7.16 17.50 -23.69
N TYR A 439 6.50 18.57 -23.24
CA TYR A 439 7.09 19.61 -22.39
C TYR A 439 6.18 20.01 -21.24
N LEU A 440 6.79 20.58 -20.21
CA LEU A 440 6.14 21.22 -19.07
C LEU A 440 6.49 22.71 -19.06
N VAL A 441 5.56 23.57 -18.68
CA VAL A 441 5.82 24.97 -18.33
C VAL A 441 5.47 25.18 -16.87
N SER A 442 6.37 25.79 -16.10
CA SER A 442 6.14 26.08 -14.68
C SER A 442 6.48 27.53 -14.37
N GLY A 443 5.60 28.24 -13.65
CA GLY A 443 5.76 29.65 -13.28
C GLY A 443 4.80 30.05 -12.17
N LYS A 444 4.69 31.36 -11.89
CA LYS A 444 3.79 31.91 -10.86
C LYS A 444 2.54 32.55 -11.47
N ASP A 445 1.36 32.26 -10.93
CA ASP A 445 0.13 32.98 -11.33
C ASP A 445 0.02 34.35 -10.65
N ALA A 446 -1.05 35.09 -10.95
CA ALA A 446 -1.31 36.42 -10.38
C ALA A 446 -1.49 36.43 -8.85
N GLN A 447 -1.70 35.26 -8.23
CA GLN A 447 -1.82 35.06 -6.79
C GLN A 447 -0.50 34.59 -6.16
N GLY A 448 0.56 34.40 -6.94
CA GLY A 448 1.87 33.91 -6.48
C GLY A 448 1.96 32.39 -6.33
N ASN A 449 0.93 31.65 -6.72
CA ASN A 449 0.92 30.18 -6.67
C ASN A 449 1.77 29.61 -7.80
N THR A 450 2.47 28.50 -7.53
CA THR A 450 3.17 27.78 -8.59
C THR A 450 2.17 27.04 -9.45
N VAL A 451 2.19 27.31 -10.76
CA VAL A 451 1.37 26.62 -11.76
C VAL A 451 2.28 25.88 -12.72
N THR A 452 2.03 24.58 -12.89
CA THR A 452 2.74 23.72 -13.84
C THR A 452 1.74 23.13 -14.83
N LEU A 453 1.97 23.37 -16.13
CA LEU A 453 1.10 22.93 -17.22
C LEU A 453 1.88 22.07 -18.21
N LYS A 454 1.17 21.14 -18.86
CA LYS A 454 1.72 20.21 -19.85
C LYS A 454 1.30 20.63 -21.27
N PHE A 455 2.21 20.58 -22.23
CA PHE A 455 1.89 20.75 -23.65
C PHE A 455 2.72 19.82 -24.55
N VAL A 456 2.18 19.53 -25.73
CA VAL A 456 2.86 18.78 -26.80
C VAL A 456 3.32 19.78 -27.86
N LYS A 457 4.61 19.80 -28.20
CA LYS A 457 5.14 20.53 -29.36
C LYS A 457 5.00 19.64 -30.58
N ASN A 458 4.33 20.14 -31.62
CA ASN A 458 4.29 19.52 -32.95
C ASN A 458 5.57 19.80 -33.73
#